data_AF-A0A7C4ELS2-F1
#
_entry.id   AF-A0A7C4ELS2-F1
#
_cell.length_a   1.000
_cell.length_b   1.000
_cell.length_c   1.000
_cell.angle_alpha   90.00
_cell.angle_beta   90.00
_cell.angle_gamma   90.00
#
_symmetry.space_group_name_H-M   'P 1'
#
loop_
_entity.id
_entity.type
_entity.pdbx_description
1 polymer ?
#
loop_
_entity_poly.entity_id
_entity_poly.type
_entity_poly.pdbx_seq_one_letter_code
_entity_poly.pdbx_strand_id
1 'polypeptide(L)'
;FKDIEIKVYPHQIAFNVLPHIDKFLENGYTKEEMKMVNETKKIMGDPSIRVTATTVRVPVFRGHSESVNIETEKKITAQEVRELLSKAPGVVVIDNPEKNEYPLPIYASGKDEVFVGRIREDESIENGINMWVVSDNLRKGAALNAVQIAEELLKML
;
A
#
# COMPACT_ATOMS: atom_id res chain seq x y z
N PHE A 1 -37.73 -0.90 5.70
CA PHE A 1 -36.31 -0.61 5.47
C PHE A 1 -36.08 0.86 5.78
N LYS A 2 -35.00 1.20 6.49
CA LYS A 2 -34.67 2.60 6.82
C LYS A 2 -33.93 3.23 5.64
N ASP A 3 -34.24 4.47 5.31
CA ASP A 3 -33.51 5.21 4.28
C ASP A 3 -32.04 5.39 4.68
N ILE A 4 -31.17 5.38 3.67
CA ILE A 4 -29.72 5.43 3.86
C ILE A 4 -29.31 6.89 4.01
N GLU A 5 -28.70 7.20 5.15
CA GLU A 5 -28.25 8.56 5.46
C GLU A 5 -26.76 8.71 5.13
N ILE A 6 -26.45 9.60 4.19
CA ILE A 6 -25.08 9.85 3.71
C ILE A 6 -24.60 11.20 4.28
N LYS A 7 -23.63 11.16 5.20
CA LYS A 7 -23.11 12.38 5.89
C LYS A 7 -21.66 12.73 5.57
N VAL A 8 -20.79 11.73 5.47
CA VAL A 8 -19.34 11.92 5.42
C VAL A 8 -18.81 11.87 3.99
N TYR A 9 -19.26 10.89 3.21
CA TYR A 9 -18.83 10.68 1.83
C TYR A 9 -19.89 11.19 0.84
N PRO A 10 -19.54 11.43 -0.44
CA PRO A 10 -20.52 11.80 -1.46
C PRO A 10 -21.57 10.71 -1.75
N HIS A 11 -21.24 9.45 -1.43
CA HIS A 11 -22.09 8.29 -1.68
C HIS A 11 -22.05 7.32 -0.49
N GLN A 12 -22.99 6.38 -0.45
CA GLN A 12 -23.00 5.29 0.54
C GLN A 12 -21.71 4.48 0.45
N ILE A 13 -21.07 4.23 1.59
CA ILE A 13 -19.86 3.39 1.69
C ILE A 13 -20.17 1.96 2.14
N ALA A 14 -21.25 1.74 2.91
CA ALA A 14 -21.62 0.40 3.34
C ALA A 14 -21.94 -0.48 2.13
N PHE A 15 -21.26 -1.62 2.00
CA PHE A 15 -21.37 -2.54 0.85
C PHE A 15 -21.05 -1.90 -0.51
N ASN A 16 -20.22 -0.86 -0.53
CA ASN A 16 -19.84 -0.14 -1.74
C ASN A 16 -18.34 0.22 -1.74
N VAL A 17 -17.83 0.68 -2.88
CA VAL A 17 -16.46 1.19 -3.03
C VAL A 17 -16.48 2.54 -3.73
N LEU A 18 -15.66 3.49 -3.28
CA LEU A 18 -15.63 4.85 -3.84
C LEU A 18 -14.24 5.13 -4.45
N PRO A 19 -14.11 5.18 -5.79
CA PRO A 19 -12.83 5.46 -6.47
C PRO A 19 -12.51 6.97 -6.45
N HIS A 20 -12.51 7.54 -5.25
CA HIS A 20 -12.37 8.98 -5.01
C HIS A 20 -11.86 9.19 -3.58
N ILE A 21 -10.60 9.62 -3.46
CA ILE A 21 -9.99 10.02 -2.18
C ILE A 21 -9.40 11.41 -2.33
N ASP A 22 -9.90 12.35 -1.51
CA ASP A 22 -9.58 13.79 -1.62
C ASP A 22 -10.00 14.38 -2.98
N LYS A 23 -9.82 15.68 -3.18
CA LYS A 23 -10.38 16.42 -4.32
C LYS A 23 -9.75 16.00 -5.65
N PHE A 24 -10.56 15.97 -6.70
CA PHE A 24 -10.10 15.91 -8.08
C PHE A 24 -9.31 17.18 -8.47
N LEU A 25 -8.35 16.98 -9.37
CA LEU A 25 -7.48 17.98 -9.96
C LEU A 25 -7.82 18.16 -11.44
N GLU A 26 -7.28 19.21 -12.06
CA GLU A 26 -7.57 19.54 -13.46
C GLU A 26 -7.17 18.44 -14.46
N ASN A 27 -6.18 17.62 -14.11
CA ASN A 27 -5.70 16.50 -14.93
C ASN A 27 -6.51 15.19 -14.75
N GLY A 28 -7.61 15.23 -13.98
CA GLY A 28 -8.48 14.07 -13.73
C GLY A 28 -8.04 13.14 -12.61
N TYR A 29 -6.83 13.31 -12.07
CA TYR A 29 -6.39 12.61 -10.87
C TYR A 29 -7.00 13.23 -9.61
N THR A 30 -7.10 12.46 -8.54
CA THR A 30 -7.31 12.97 -7.18
C THR A 30 -6.00 13.41 -6.54
N LYS A 31 -6.10 14.24 -5.49
CA LYS A 31 -4.93 14.65 -4.69
C LYS A 31 -4.18 13.47 -4.09
N GLU A 32 -4.89 12.44 -3.61
CA GLU A 32 -4.26 11.27 -3.00
C GLU A 32 -3.46 10.47 -4.04
N GLU A 33 -3.97 10.32 -5.26
CA GLU A 33 -3.24 9.66 -6.34
C GLU A 33 -1.98 10.44 -6.73
N MET A 34 -2.09 11.77 -6.87
CA MET A 34 -0.91 12.61 -7.15
C MET A 34 0.09 12.64 -5.99
N LYS A 35 -0.38 12.49 -4.75
CA LYS A 35 0.48 12.37 -3.57
C LYS A 35 1.36 11.13 -3.68
N MET A 36 0.81 9.97 -4.05
CA MET A 36 1.57 8.75 -4.29
C MET A 36 2.69 8.97 -5.32
N VAL A 37 2.40 9.65 -6.43
CA VAL A 37 3.40 9.97 -7.46
C VAL A 37 4.51 10.86 -6.91
N ASN A 38 4.15 11.97 -6.27
CA ASN A 38 5.09 12.99 -5.85
C ASN A 38 5.93 12.56 -4.64
N GLU A 39 5.31 11.92 -3.65
CA GLU A 39 6.00 11.47 -2.44
C GLU A 39 6.95 10.31 -2.73
N THR A 40 6.59 9.38 -3.61
CA THR A 40 7.51 8.30 -4.02
C THR A 40 8.80 8.86 -4.60
N LYS A 41 8.72 9.80 -5.56
CA LYS A 41 9.89 10.46 -6.15
C LYS A 41 10.73 11.19 -5.10
N LYS A 42 10.07 11.87 -4.16
CA LYS A 42 10.74 12.63 -3.09
C LYS A 42 11.46 11.71 -2.10
N ILE A 43 10.81 10.64 -1.64
CA ILE A 43 11.36 9.70 -0.66
C ILE A 43 12.54 8.92 -1.26
N MET A 44 12.41 8.49 -2.52
CA MET A 44 13.46 7.74 -3.21
C MET A 44 14.59 8.63 -3.73
N GLY A 45 14.40 9.96 -3.76
CA GLY A 45 15.36 10.90 -4.34
C GLY A 45 15.54 10.74 -5.86
N ASP A 46 14.57 10.13 -6.54
CA ASP A 46 14.64 9.80 -7.96
C ASP A 46 13.39 10.33 -8.71
N PRO A 47 13.53 11.39 -9.54
CA PRO A 47 12.42 11.96 -10.29
C PRO A 47 11.97 11.11 -11.49
N SER A 48 12.77 10.11 -11.90
CA SER A 48 12.51 9.26 -13.07
C SER A 48 11.51 8.15 -12.80
N ILE A 49 11.28 7.79 -11.52
CA ILE A 49 10.31 6.77 -11.12
C ILE A 49 8.93 7.13 -11.66
N ARG A 50 8.31 6.19 -12.38
CA ARG A 50 6.96 6.34 -12.94
C ARG A 50 5.98 5.60 -12.04
N VAL A 51 4.95 6.31 -11.60
CA VAL A 51 3.89 5.78 -10.73
C VAL A 51 2.54 6.26 -11.25
N THR A 52 1.55 5.38 -11.21
CA THR A 52 0.14 5.73 -11.34
C THR A 52 -0.66 4.85 -10.40
N ALA A 53 -1.82 5.34 -9.96
CA ALA A 53 -2.71 4.61 -9.09
C ALA A 53 -4.14 5.13 -9.28
N THR A 54 -5.12 4.25 -9.00
CA THR A 54 -6.47 4.67 -8.65
C THR A 54 -6.68 4.39 -7.18
N THR A 55 -7.02 5.41 -6.41
CA THR A 55 -7.23 5.25 -4.96
C THR A 55 -8.71 5.05 -4.66
N VAL A 56 -9.03 3.96 -3.97
CA VAL A 56 -10.41 3.54 -3.73
C VAL A 56 -10.68 3.42 -2.24
N ARG A 57 -11.70 4.13 -1.76
CA ARG A 57 -12.22 3.94 -0.41
C ARG A 57 -13.04 2.66 -0.37
N VAL A 58 -12.65 1.73 0.48
CA VAL A 58 -13.37 0.49 0.77
C VAL A 58 -13.82 0.45 2.23
N PRO A 59 -14.91 -0.27 2.58
CA PRO A 59 -15.49 -0.30 3.92
C PRO A 59 -14.68 -1.22 4.86
N VAL A 60 -13.39 -0.95 4.98
CA VAL A 60 -12.45 -1.61 5.90
C VAL A 60 -12.08 -0.61 6.99
N PHE A 61 -12.24 -0.99 8.26
CA PHE A 61 -12.01 -0.08 9.38
C PHE A 61 -10.57 0.46 9.44
N ARG A 62 -9.59 -0.43 9.31
CA ARG A 62 -8.14 -0.16 9.31
C ARG A 62 -7.45 -1.24 8.49
N GLY A 63 -6.30 -0.90 7.91
CA GLY A 63 -5.58 -1.81 7.01
C GLY A 63 -5.64 -1.30 5.59
N HIS A 64 -4.88 -0.24 5.28
CA HIS A 64 -4.71 0.15 3.89
C HIS A 64 -4.02 -0.98 3.14
N SER A 65 -4.51 -1.24 1.94
CA SER A 65 -4.10 -2.38 1.16
C SER A 65 -3.89 -1.98 -0.28
N GLU A 66 -2.84 -2.52 -0.88
CA GLU A 66 -2.39 -2.14 -2.21
C GLU A 66 -2.14 -3.41 -3.03
N SER A 67 -2.78 -3.47 -4.20
CA SER A 67 -2.37 -4.38 -5.26
C SER A 67 -1.32 -3.65 -6.08
N VAL A 68 -0.07 -4.10 -5.98
CA VAL A 68 1.08 -3.42 -6.55
C VAL A 68 1.64 -4.27 -7.70
N ASN A 69 1.84 -3.62 -8.84
CA ASN A 69 2.62 -4.15 -9.95
C ASN A 69 3.84 -3.25 -10.12
N ILE A 70 5.03 -3.84 -10.14
CA ILE A 70 6.28 -3.12 -10.36
C ILE A 70 7.01 -3.70 -11.57
N GLU A 71 7.77 -2.84 -12.25
CA GLU A 71 8.76 -3.23 -13.26
C GLU A 71 10.15 -2.96 -12.69
N THR A 72 11.03 -3.95 -12.73
CA THR A 72 12.42 -3.81 -12.24
C THR A 72 13.40 -3.59 -13.38
N GLU A 73 14.55 -2.95 -13.11
CA GLU A 73 15.58 -2.70 -14.13
C GLU A 73 16.12 -3.99 -14.77
N LYS A 74 16.16 -5.06 -13.97
CA LYS A 74 16.58 -6.40 -14.39
C LYS A 74 15.55 -7.38 -13.90
N LYS A 75 15.41 -8.50 -14.62
CA LYS A 75 14.55 -9.59 -14.19
C LYS A 75 14.91 -10.04 -12.78
N ILE A 76 13.88 -10.24 -11.96
CA ILE A 76 13.96 -10.81 -10.63
C ILE A 76 12.86 -11.86 -10.50
N THR A 77 13.15 -12.98 -9.87
CA THR A 77 12.15 -14.03 -9.65
C THR A 77 11.28 -13.71 -8.44
N ALA A 78 10.06 -14.26 -8.41
CA ALA A 78 9.18 -14.14 -7.24
C ALA A 78 9.84 -14.68 -5.95
N GLN A 79 10.69 -15.71 -6.07
CA GLN A 79 11.41 -16.28 -4.95
C GLN A 79 12.46 -15.33 -4.37
N GLU A 80 13.26 -14.69 -5.23
CA GLU A 80 14.23 -13.67 -4.80
C GLU A 80 13.52 -12.49 -4.12
N VAL A 81 12.37 -12.06 -4.65
CA VAL A 81 11.56 -11.00 -4.03
C VAL A 81 11.11 -11.40 -2.62
N ARG A 82 10.60 -12.63 -2.42
CA ARG A 82 10.23 -13.13 -1.08
C ARG A 82 11.40 -13.08 -0.12
N GLU A 83 12.58 -13.52 -0.56
CA GLU A 83 13.78 -13.57 0.27
C GLU A 83 14.29 -12.18 0.65
N LEU A 84 14.26 -11.23 -0.29
CA LEU A 84 14.63 -9.84 -0.03
C LEU A 84 13.67 -9.18 0.96
N LEU A 85 12.37 -9.31 0.71
CA LEU A 85 11.34 -8.72 1.57
C LEU A 85 11.31 -9.35 2.96
N SER A 86 11.57 -10.66 3.09
CA SER A 86 11.65 -11.33 4.40
C SER A 86 12.83 -10.85 5.27
N LYS A 87 13.84 -10.23 4.65
CA LYS A 87 14.99 -9.63 5.35
C LYS A 87 14.82 -8.13 5.59
N ALA A 88 13.81 -7.50 4.99
CA ALA A 88 13.57 -6.07 5.14
C ALA A 88 13.01 -5.75 6.53
N PRO A 89 13.60 -4.80 7.28
CA PRO A 89 13.11 -4.43 8.60
C PRO A 89 11.64 -3.98 8.59
N GLY A 90 10.84 -4.55 9.49
CA GLY A 90 9.41 -4.22 9.61
C GLY A 90 8.51 -4.81 8.52
N VAL A 91 9.03 -5.66 7.63
CA VAL A 91 8.25 -6.38 6.62
C VAL A 91 8.04 -7.83 7.06
N VAL A 92 6.81 -8.32 6.91
CA VAL A 92 6.46 -9.72 7.17
C VAL A 92 5.86 -10.32 5.91
N VAL A 93 6.50 -11.35 5.37
CA VAL A 93 6.01 -12.06 4.19
C VAL A 93 5.03 -13.15 4.62
N ILE A 94 3.79 -13.06 4.12
CA ILE A 94 2.74 -14.07 4.24
C ILE A 94 2.38 -14.48 2.81
N ASP A 95 3.08 -15.45 2.23
CA ASP A 95 2.88 -15.82 0.82
C ASP A 95 2.86 -17.33 0.64
N ASN A 96 1.70 -17.93 0.92
CA ASN A 96 1.46 -19.35 0.65
C ASN A 96 0.03 -19.54 0.11
N PRO A 97 -0.18 -19.22 -1.18
CA PRO A 97 -1.49 -19.29 -1.83
C PRO A 97 -2.12 -20.69 -1.80
N GLU A 98 -1.31 -21.76 -1.86
CA GLU A 98 -1.78 -23.15 -1.79
C GLU A 98 -2.52 -23.47 -0.47
N LYS A 99 -2.21 -22.73 0.60
CA LYS A 99 -2.90 -22.83 1.90
C LYS A 99 -3.85 -21.67 2.18
N ASN A 100 -4.10 -20.80 1.20
CA ASN A 100 -4.86 -19.55 1.34
C ASN A 100 -4.27 -18.60 2.41
N GLU A 101 -2.95 -18.59 2.55
CA GLU A 101 -2.24 -17.72 3.48
C GLU A 101 -1.70 -16.51 2.70
N TYR A 102 -2.32 -15.34 2.94
CA TYR A 102 -1.92 -14.06 2.38
C TYR A 102 -2.38 -12.91 3.29
N PRO A 103 -1.79 -11.70 3.18
CA PRO A 103 -2.17 -10.59 4.04
C PRO A 103 -3.63 -10.21 3.90
N LEU A 104 -4.30 -10.01 5.03
CA LEU A 104 -5.67 -9.51 5.08
C LEU A 104 -5.71 -8.25 5.95
N PRO A 105 -6.46 -7.20 5.54
CA PRO A 105 -6.55 -5.93 6.27
C PRO A 105 -6.86 -6.09 7.75
N ILE A 106 -7.81 -6.98 8.06
CA ILE A 106 -8.28 -7.23 9.43
C ILE A 106 -7.18 -7.77 10.36
N TYR A 107 -6.19 -8.47 9.82
CA TYR A 107 -5.09 -9.04 10.60
C TYR A 107 -3.87 -8.13 10.73
N ALA A 108 -3.81 -7.06 9.94
CA ALA A 108 -2.79 -6.02 10.04
C ALA A 108 -3.15 -4.96 11.08
N SER A 109 -4.44 -4.81 11.43
CA SER A 109 -4.84 -3.77 12.35
C SER A 109 -4.19 -3.91 13.74
N GLY A 110 -3.67 -2.79 14.26
CA GLY A 110 -3.00 -2.74 15.55
C GLY A 110 -1.55 -3.24 15.53
N LYS A 111 -1.02 -3.61 14.37
CA LYS A 111 0.36 -4.06 14.18
C LYS A 111 1.22 -2.98 13.54
N ASP A 112 2.52 -3.04 13.79
CA ASP A 112 3.50 -2.05 13.33
C ASP A 112 4.15 -2.47 12.00
N GLU A 113 4.07 -3.75 11.66
CA GLU A 113 4.64 -4.34 10.46
C GLU A 113 3.83 -4.05 9.20
N VAL A 114 4.52 -4.13 8.06
CA VAL A 114 3.93 -4.18 6.72
C VAL A 114 3.89 -5.63 6.26
N PHE A 115 2.71 -6.12 5.92
CA PHE A 115 2.50 -7.49 5.48
C PHE A 115 2.48 -7.55 3.95
N VAL A 116 3.27 -8.45 3.36
CA VAL A 116 3.36 -8.61 1.90
C VAL A 116 3.09 -10.07 1.51
N GLY A 117 2.36 -10.28 0.44
CA GLY A 117 2.08 -11.60 -0.11
C GLY A 117 1.57 -11.53 -1.55
N ARG A 118 1.03 -12.65 -2.04
CA ARG A 118 0.61 -12.81 -3.44
C ARG A 118 1.73 -12.47 -4.44
N ILE A 119 2.97 -12.77 -4.07
CA ILE A 119 4.17 -12.41 -4.84
C ILE A 119 4.30 -13.37 -6.01
N ARG A 120 4.35 -12.83 -7.22
CA ARG A 120 4.47 -13.61 -8.46
C ARG A 120 5.09 -12.77 -9.57
N GLU A 121 5.77 -13.41 -10.52
CA GLU A 121 6.17 -12.78 -11.77
C GLU A 121 4.92 -12.31 -12.53
N ASP A 122 5.03 -11.17 -13.20
CA ASP A 122 4.04 -10.70 -14.15
C ASP A 122 4.25 -11.40 -15.49
N GLU A 123 3.18 -11.96 -16.05
CA GLU A 123 3.24 -12.62 -17.36
C GLU A 123 3.08 -11.63 -18.53
N SER A 124 2.70 -10.38 -18.26
CA SER A 124 2.46 -9.37 -19.29
C SER A 124 3.70 -8.57 -19.69
N ILE A 125 4.73 -8.52 -18.84
CA ILE A 125 5.98 -7.78 -19.06
C ILE A 125 7.19 -8.56 -18.55
N GLU A 126 8.36 -8.37 -19.16
CA GLU A 126 9.54 -9.22 -18.93
C GLU A 126 10.10 -9.16 -17.49
N ASN A 127 10.12 -7.96 -16.91
CA ASN A 127 10.70 -7.69 -15.59
C ASN A 127 9.64 -7.30 -14.55
N GLY A 128 8.42 -7.81 -14.70
CA GLY A 128 7.31 -7.42 -13.82
C GLY A 128 7.15 -8.33 -12.61
N ILE A 129 6.76 -7.74 -11.48
CA ILE A 129 6.36 -8.45 -10.26
C ILE A 129 5.01 -7.90 -9.79
N ASN A 130 4.11 -8.81 -9.45
CA ASN A 130 2.86 -8.50 -8.77
C ASN A 130 2.98 -8.85 -7.28
N MET A 131 2.44 -8.01 -6.40
CA MET A 131 2.36 -8.26 -4.96
C MET A 131 1.12 -7.59 -4.34
N TRP A 132 0.77 -8.06 -3.15
CA TRP A 132 -0.30 -7.53 -2.30
C TRP A 132 0.31 -7.07 -0.98
N VAL A 133 0.07 -5.82 -0.62
CA VAL A 133 0.65 -5.17 0.55
C VAL A 133 -0.46 -4.70 1.47
N VAL A 134 -0.31 -4.88 2.78
CA VAL A 134 -1.27 -4.46 3.80
C VAL A 134 -0.54 -3.89 5.02
N SER A 135 -1.00 -2.74 5.53
CA SER A 135 -0.50 -2.18 6.80
C SER A 135 -1.57 -1.41 7.57
N ASP A 136 -1.43 -1.31 8.90
CA ASP A 136 -2.27 -0.41 9.69
C ASP A 136 -1.91 1.06 9.39
N ASN A 137 -2.86 1.77 8.78
CA ASN A 137 -2.69 3.14 8.32
C ASN A 137 -2.61 4.18 9.46
N LEU A 138 -2.97 3.84 10.70
CA LEU A 138 -2.80 4.73 11.86
C LEU A 138 -1.44 4.54 12.53
N ARG A 139 -0.86 3.33 12.42
CA ARG A 139 0.47 3.01 12.94
C ARG A 139 1.54 3.32 11.91
N LYS A 140 1.88 2.37 11.03
CA LYS A 140 2.94 2.55 10.03
C LYS A 140 2.63 3.70 9.07
N GLY A 141 1.35 3.93 8.76
CA GLY A 141 0.92 5.06 7.93
C GLY A 141 0.99 6.44 8.60
N ALA A 142 1.20 6.53 9.93
CA ALA A 142 1.24 7.80 10.64
C ALA A 142 2.14 7.79 11.89
N ALA A 143 1.64 7.26 13.01
CA ALA A 143 2.26 7.45 14.32
C ALA A 143 3.67 6.83 14.44
N LEU A 144 3.86 5.63 13.90
CA LEU A 144 5.12 4.90 14.04
C LEU A 144 6.27 5.60 13.31
N ASN A 145 6.01 6.18 12.13
CA ASN A 145 7.06 6.91 11.40
C ASN A 145 7.57 8.12 12.20
N ALA A 146 6.68 8.85 12.90
CA ALA A 146 7.09 9.96 13.75
C ALA A 146 7.98 9.50 14.92
N VAL A 147 7.62 8.39 15.56
CA VAL A 147 8.43 7.79 16.64
C VAL A 147 9.80 7.34 16.10
N GLN A 148 9.82 6.61 14.98
CA GLN A 148 11.07 6.11 14.38
C GLN A 148 12.02 7.25 13.97
N ILE A 149 11.48 8.36 13.44
CA ILE A 149 12.28 9.56 13.14
C ILE A 149 12.91 10.12 14.42
N ALA A 150 12.15 10.19 15.52
CA ALA A 150 12.68 10.66 16.80
C ALA A 150 13.74 9.70 17.38
N GLU A 151 13.54 8.39 17.26
CA GLU A 151 14.52 7.37 17.68
C GLU A 151 15.83 7.49 16.89
N GLU A 152 15.77 7.69 15.57
CA GLU A 152 16.96 7.90 14.75
C GLU A 152 17.69 9.20 15.10
N LEU A 153 16.96 10.29 15.35
CA LEU A 153 17.56 11.54 15.82
C LEU A 153 18.31 11.35 17.15
N LEU A 154 17.76 10.57 18.09
CA LEU A 154 18.42 10.27 19.36
C LEU A 154 19.70 9.44 19.20
N LYS A 155 19.82 8.59 18.17
CA LYS A 155 21.05 7.84 17.89
C LYS A 155 22.16 8.71 17.30
N MET A 156 21.81 9.86 16.72
CA MET A 156 22.75 10.81 16.12
C MET A 156 23.28 11.85 17.12
N LEU A 157 22.68 11.93 18.31
CA LEU A 157 23.10 12.79 19.42
C LEU A 157 24.09 12.06 20.34
#